data_AF-A0A1G8KJ78-F1
#
_entry.id   AF-A0A1G8KJ78-F1
#
_cell.length_a   1.000
_cell.length_b   1.000
_cell.length_c   1.000
_cell.angle_alpha   90.00
_cell.angle_beta   90.00
_cell.angle_gamma   90.00
#
_symmetry.space_group_name_H-M   'P 1'
#
loop_
_entity.id
_entity.type
_entity.pdbx_description
1 polymer ?
#
loop_
_entity_poly.entity_id
_entity_poly.type
_entity_poly.pdbx_seq_one_letter_code
_entity_poly.pdbx_strand_id
1 'polypeptide(L)'
;MNDQTTRRRPILTLKLPSTTTEARLQEVAQQAARQKRLGAWKASRDDIMADLAARFPAAFGKRSKILPLARGIHRALAEACPDLDLWTIKQACQRRTTWAPYLEALAADGSTRYLLDGSPAPGDRGTVTDDERQHAQRLLKRRVKK
;
A
#
# COMPACT_ATOMS: atom_id res chain seq x y z
N MET A 1 -4.37 63.93 51.68
CA MET A 1 -5.06 63.59 50.42
C MET A 1 -4.02 63.21 49.39
N ASN A 2 -4.26 62.11 48.67
CA ASN A 2 -3.59 61.60 47.46
C ASN A 2 -2.73 60.33 47.64
N ASP A 3 -3.49 59.23 47.70
CA ASP A 3 -3.34 57.98 46.95
C ASP A 3 -2.46 58.09 45.69
N GLN A 4 -1.55 57.12 45.47
CA GLN A 4 -1.35 56.42 44.19
C GLN A 4 -0.41 55.20 44.40
N THR A 5 -1.04 54.04 44.59
CA THR A 5 -0.35 52.74 44.65
C THR A 5 -0.08 52.24 43.23
N THR A 6 1.17 52.27 42.76
CA THR A 6 1.55 51.70 41.46
C THR A 6 1.80 50.19 41.57
N ARG A 7 0.77 49.39 41.30
CA ARG A 7 0.89 47.93 41.12
C ARG A 7 1.50 47.61 39.75
N ARG A 8 2.79 47.28 39.69
CA ARG A 8 3.40 46.63 38.51
C ARG A 8 2.89 45.20 38.41
N ARG A 9 2.15 44.87 37.34
CA ARG A 9 1.67 43.52 37.04
C ARG A 9 2.82 42.66 36.48
N PRO A 10 2.93 41.36 36.83
CA PRO A 10 3.89 40.46 36.20
C PRO A 10 3.46 40.14 34.76
N ILE A 11 4.43 40.17 33.84
CA ILE A 11 4.23 39.83 32.43
C ILE A 11 4.15 38.30 32.35
N LEU A 12 2.95 37.77 32.08
CA LEU A 12 2.75 36.35 31.79
C LEU A 12 3.39 36.04 30.43
N THR A 13 4.57 35.41 30.45
CA THR A 13 5.21 34.87 29.24
C THR A 13 4.46 33.60 28.83
N LEU A 14 3.47 33.74 27.95
CA LEU A 14 2.81 32.61 27.30
C LEU A 14 3.83 31.91 26.38
N LYS A 15 4.30 30.74 26.82
CA LYS A 15 5.18 29.86 26.05
C LYS A 15 4.34 29.12 25.01
N LEU A 16 4.26 29.68 23.80
CA LEU A 16 3.60 29.07 22.65
C LEU A 16 4.34 27.76 22.27
N PRO A 17 3.65 26.62 22.11
CA PRO A 17 4.27 25.40 21.60
C PRO A 17 4.48 25.52 20.09
N SER A 18 5.71 25.84 19.68
CA SER A 18 6.14 26.04 18.28
C SER A 18 6.11 24.78 17.40
N THR A 19 5.85 23.60 17.98
CA THR A 19 6.03 22.30 17.32
C THR A 19 4.93 21.93 16.32
N THR A 20 3.74 22.55 16.40
CA THR A 20 2.61 22.20 15.53
C THR A 20 2.72 22.80 14.12
N THR A 21 3.34 23.97 13.97
CA THR A 21 3.42 24.66 12.68
C THR A 21 4.46 24.03 11.75
N GLU A 22 5.62 23.66 12.28
CA GLU A 22 6.70 23.04 11.50
C GLU A 22 6.32 21.65 11.00
N ALA A 23 5.65 20.84 11.84
CA ALA A 23 5.16 19.52 11.46
C ALA A 23 4.12 19.61 10.33
N ARG A 24 3.19 20.57 10.40
CA ARG A 24 2.15 20.77 9.36
C ARG A 24 2.74 21.26 8.04
N LEU A 25 3.79 22.09 8.09
CA LEU A 25 4.51 22.53 6.90
C LEU A 25 5.34 21.41 6.27
N GLN A 26 5.97 20.56 7.08
CA GLN A 26 6.65 19.35 6.60
C GLN A 26 5.66 18.38 5.96
N GLU A 27 4.49 18.18 6.57
CA GLU A 27 3.45 17.30 6.05
C GLU A 27 2.89 17.81 4.71
N VAL A 28 2.62 19.11 4.59
CA VAL A 28 2.18 19.74 3.34
C VAL A 28 3.28 19.68 2.27
N ALA A 29 4.54 19.88 2.63
CA ALA A 29 5.67 19.76 1.70
C ALA A 29 5.88 18.31 1.22
N GLN A 30 5.71 17.33 2.10
CA GLN A 30 5.73 15.90 1.74
C GLN A 30 4.55 15.54 0.84
N GLN A 31 3.35 16.06 1.13
CA GLN A 31 2.16 15.90 0.28
C GLN A 31 2.34 16.56 -1.09
N ALA A 32 2.94 17.76 -1.16
CA ALA A 32 3.22 18.44 -2.42
C ALA A 32 4.32 17.74 -3.24
N ALA A 33 5.36 17.20 -2.60
CA ALA A 33 6.37 16.37 -3.25
C ALA A 33 5.78 15.05 -3.76
N ARG A 34 4.87 14.44 -3.00
CA ARG A 34 4.07 13.28 -3.39
C ARG A 34 3.20 13.58 -4.62
N GLN A 35 2.51 14.73 -4.64
CA GLN A 35 1.73 15.16 -5.80
C GLN A 35 2.58 15.48 -7.03
N LYS A 36 3.79 16.03 -6.85
CA LYS A 36 4.74 16.19 -7.97
C LYS A 36 5.23 14.86 -8.54
N ARG A 37 5.34 13.79 -7.74
CA ARG A 37 5.68 12.44 -8.23
C ARG A 37 4.52 11.77 -8.97
N LEU A 38 3.28 12.03 -8.54
CA LEU A 38 2.05 11.53 -9.18
C LEU A 38 1.86 12.02 -10.63
N GLY A 39 2.52 13.11 -11.04
CA GLY A 39 2.42 13.66 -12.40
C GLY A 39 3.43 13.12 -13.42
N ALA A 40 4.39 12.28 -13.02
CA ALA A 40 5.60 12.03 -13.81
C ALA A 40 5.85 10.56 -14.15
N TRP A 41 4.81 9.72 -14.29
CA TRP A 41 5.01 8.36 -14.80
C TRP A 41 4.16 8.06 -16.02
N LYS A 42 4.75 8.25 -17.21
CA LYS A 42 4.46 7.40 -18.38
C LYS A 42 5.25 6.09 -18.26
N ALA A 43 5.23 5.44 -17.09
CA ALA A 43 5.84 4.13 -16.96
C ALA A 43 5.08 3.16 -17.85
N SER A 44 5.80 2.29 -18.54
CA SER A 44 5.17 1.11 -19.08
C SER A 44 4.61 0.27 -17.92
N ARG A 45 3.60 -0.55 -18.22
CA ARG A 45 3.04 -1.51 -17.26
C ARG A 45 4.11 -2.47 -16.71
N ASP A 46 5.20 -2.69 -17.45
CA ASP A 46 6.31 -3.53 -17.03
C ASP A 46 7.20 -2.81 -16.00
N ASP A 47 7.40 -1.49 -16.17
CA ASP A 47 8.16 -0.67 -15.21
C ASP A 47 7.46 -0.63 -13.85
N ILE A 48 6.13 -0.47 -13.83
CA ILE A 48 5.35 -0.51 -12.57
C ILE A 48 5.49 -1.87 -11.89
N MET A 49 5.46 -2.96 -12.65
CA MET A 49 5.62 -4.30 -12.07
C MET A 49 7.05 -4.52 -11.55
N ALA A 50 8.05 -3.98 -12.24
CA ALA A 50 9.45 -4.05 -11.81
C ALA A 50 9.69 -3.23 -10.54
N ASP A 51 9.14 -2.01 -10.45
CA ASP A 51 9.19 -1.16 -9.26
C ASP A 51 8.48 -1.84 -8.08
N LEU A 52 7.26 -2.35 -8.27
CA LEU A 52 6.55 -3.10 -7.21
C LEU A 52 7.29 -4.36 -6.79
N ALA A 53 7.96 -5.06 -7.71
CA ALA A 53 8.78 -6.22 -7.39
C ALA A 53 10.05 -5.86 -6.61
N ALA A 54 10.63 -4.68 -6.87
CA ALA A 54 11.77 -4.15 -6.13
C ALA A 54 11.37 -3.71 -4.72
N ARG A 55 10.21 -3.05 -4.57
CA ARG A 55 9.69 -2.58 -3.27
C ARG A 55 9.13 -3.71 -2.41
N PHE A 56 8.41 -4.64 -3.02
CA PHE A 56 7.71 -5.74 -2.34
C PHE A 56 8.05 -7.08 -2.98
N PRO A 57 9.30 -7.57 -2.80
CA PRO A 57 9.77 -8.80 -3.44
C PRO A 57 8.98 -10.04 -3.03
N ALA A 58 8.39 -10.07 -1.82
CA ALA A 58 7.54 -11.19 -1.39
C ALA A 58 6.21 -11.26 -2.18
N ALA A 59 5.55 -10.12 -2.40
CA ALA A 59 4.26 -10.07 -3.09
C ALA A 59 4.39 -10.06 -4.63
N PHE A 60 5.34 -9.28 -5.16
CA PHE A 60 5.50 -9.01 -6.59
C PHE A 60 6.76 -9.62 -7.22
N GLY A 61 7.54 -10.38 -6.46
CA GLY A 61 8.80 -10.97 -6.92
C GLY A 61 8.66 -12.02 -8.03
N LYS A 62 9.78 -12.70 -8.28
CA LYS A 62 9.99 -13.60 -9.42
C LYS A 62 8.98 -14.75 -9.47
N ARG A 63 8.80 -15.28 -10.69
CA ARG A 63 7.84 -16.33 -11.04
C ARG A 63 7.96 -17.63 -10.23
N SER A 64 9.15 -17.95 -9.72
CA SER A 64 9.41 -19.16 -8.94
C SER A 64 8.87 -19.12 -7.50
N LYS A 65 8.46 -17.96 -6.99
CA LYS A 65 7.93 -17.78 -5.64
C LYS A 65 6.71 -16.84 -5.65
N ILE A 66 5.71 -17.14 -6.47
CA ILE A 66 4.47 -16.36 -6.45
C ILE A 66 3.65 -16.71 -5.21
N LEU A 67 3.38 -15.71 -4.38
CA LEU A 67 2.50 -15.82 -3.23
C LEU A 67 1.10 -15.29 -3.57
N PRO A 68 0.02 -16.01 -3.21
CA PRO A 68 -1.33 -15.47 -3.31
C PRO A 68 -1.47 -14.19 -2.48
N LEU A 69 -2.06 -13.15 -3.04
CA LEU A 69 -2.13 -11.85 -2.37
C LEU A 69 -3.31 -11.80 -1.39
N ALA A 70 -3.10 -11.16 -0.24
CA ALA A 70 -4.15 -10.93 0.76
C ALA A 70 -5.33 -10.17 0.18
N ARG A 71 -6.53 -10.46 0.69
CA ARG A 71 -7.73 -9.70 0.30
C ARG A 71 -7.56 -8.24 0.74
N GLY A 72 -7.73 -7.31 -0.20
CA GLY A 72 -7.58 -5.88 0.07
C GLY A 72 -6.15 -5.32 -0.02
N ILE A 73 -5.18 -6.11 -0.51
CA ILE A 73 -3.76 -5.70 -0.61
C ILE A 73 -3.52 -4.35 -1.33
N HIS A 74 -4.42 -3.96 -2.24
CA HIS A 74 -4.36 -2.69 -2.95
C HIS A 74 -4.42 -1.46 -2.02
N ARG A 75 -5.05 -1.58 -0.85
CA ARG A 75 -5.07 -0.49 0.15
C ARG A 75 -3.71 -0.34 0.82
N ALA A 76 -3.12 -1.46 1.24
CA ALA A 76 -1.77 -1.48 1.78
C ALA A 76 -0.74 -0.97 0.75
N LEU A 77 -0.92 -1.29 -0.53
CA LEU A 77 -0.09 -0.72 -1.60
C LEU A 77 -0.29 0.78 -1.77
N ALA A 78 -1.51 1.31 -1.65
CA ALA A 78 -1.76 2.74 -1.77
C ALA A 78 -1.17 3.54 -0.58
N GLU A 79 -1.12 2.92 0.60
CA GLU A 79 -0.47 3.47 1.78
C GLU A 79 1.06 3.43 1.64
N ALA A 80 1.61 2.31 1.17
CA ALA A 80 3.06 2.10 1.06
C ALA A 80 3.70 2.73 -0.20
N CYS A 81 2.93 2.88 -1.29
CA CYS A 81 3.32 3.58 -2.52
C CYS A 81 2.45 4.83 -2.71
N PRO A 82 2.67 5.86 -1.87
CA PRO A 82 1.89 7.09 -1.92
C PRO A 82 2.03 7.85 -3.25
N ASP A 83 3.08 7.55 -3.99
CA ASP A 83 3.45 8.09 -5.31
C ASP A 83 2.70 7.43 -6.48
N LEU A 84 2.04 6.28 -6.27
CA LEU A 84 1.25 5.60 -7.28
C LEU A 84 -0.23 5.92 -7.12
N ASP A 85 -0.92 6.15 -8.24
CA ASP A 85 -2.36 6.31 -8.24
C ASP A 85 -3.07 4.95 -8.02
N LEU A 86 -4.27 5.01 -7.44
CA LEU A 86 -5.04 3.82 -7.09
C LEU A 86 -5.41 2.98 -8.32
N TRP A 87 -5.58 3.61 -9.48
CA TRP A 87 -5.93 2.90 -10.71
C TRP A 87 -4.74 2.06 -11.19
N THR A 88 -3.54 2.61 -11.19
CA THR A 88 -2.29 1.90 -11.49
C THR A 88 -2.07 0.73 -10.54
N ILE A 89 -2.30 0.92 -9.24
CA ILE A 89 -2.20 -0.17 -8.24
C ILE A 89 -3.19 -1.29 -8.55
N LYS A 90 -4.44 -0.95 -8.88
CA LYS A 90 -5.46 -1.95 -9.25
C LYS A 90 -5.08 -2.70 -10.52
N GLN A 91 -4.54 -2.02 -11.53
CA GLN A 91 -4.06 -2.64 -12.77
C GLN A 91 -2.90 -3.59 -12.53
N ALA A 92 -1.96 -3.24 -11.66
CA ALA A 92 -0.86 -4.11 -11.26
C ALA A 92 -1.36 -5.36 -10.52
N CYS A 93 -2.27 -5.18 -9.56
CA CYS A 93 -2.92 -6.30 -8.85
C CYS A 93 -3.64 -7.22 -9.83
N GLN A 94 -4.47 -6.68 -10.73
CA GLN A 94 -5.21 -7.46 -11.73
C GLN A 94 -4.25 -8.25 -12.65
N ARG A 95 -3.14 -7.63 -13.06
CA ARG A 95 -2.10 -8.33 -13.84
C ARG A 95 -1.57 -9.53 -13.07
N ARG A 96 -1.17 -9.33 -11.81
CA ARG A 96 -0.60 -10.37 -10.97
C ARG A 96 -1.59 -11.50 -10.74
N THR A 97 -2.85 -11.20 -10.42
CA THR A 97 -3.87 -12.20 -10.11
C THR A 97 -4.35 -12.99 -11.33
N THR A 98 -4.04 -12.54 -12.55
CA THR A 98 -4.37 -13.24 -13.79
C THR A 98 -3.20 -14.04 -14.36
N TRP A 99 -2.04 -14.08 -13.70
CA TRP A 99 -0.94 -14.91 -14.16
C TRP A 99 -1.17 -16.39 -13.89
N ALA A 100 -0.75 -17.26 -14.81
CA ALA A 100 -0.91 -18.71 -14.63
C ALA A 100 -0.22 -19.22 -13.35
N PRO A 101 1.03 -18.85 -13.04
CA PRO A 101 1.67 -19.29 -11.79
C PRO A 101 1.01 -18.72 -10.53
N TYR A 102 0.30 -17.58 -10.64
CA TYR A 102 -0.51 -17.08 -9.53
C TYR A 102 -1.73 -17.97 -9.30
N LEU A 103 -2.42 -18.34 -10.37
CA LEU A 103 -3.58 -19.24 -10.29
C LEU A 103 -3.16 -20.63 -9.80
N GLU A 104 -1.99 -21.13 -10.18
CA GLU A 104 -1.41 -22.38 -9.66
C GLU A 104 -1.18 -22.30 -8.15
N ALA A 105 -0.52 -21.23 -7.67
CA ALA A 105 -0.29 -21.02 -6.24
C ALA A 105 -1.61 -20.88 -5.45
N LEU A 106 -2.63 -20.25 -6.02
CA LEU A 106 -3.95 -20.10 -5.41
C LEU A 106 -4.72 -21.43 -5.39
N ALA A 107 -4.59 -22.25 -6.43
CA ALA A 107 -5.28 -23.53 -6.59
C ALA A 107 -4.68 -24.66 -5.73
N ALA A 108 -3.48 -24.47 -5.17
CA ALA A 108 -2.83 -25.45 -4.31
C ALA A 108 -3.65 -25.73 -3.04
N ASP A 109 -3.65 -26.97 -2.58
CA ASP A 109 -4.35 -27.35 -1.35
C ASP A 109 -3.71 -26.70 -0.12
N GLY A 110 -4.56 -26.22 0.79
CA GLY A 110 -4.11 -25.47 1.98
C GLY A 110 -3.47 -24.12 1.66
N SER A 111 -3.67 -23.57 0.45
CA SER A 111 -3.10 -22.28 0.09
C SER A 111 -3.54 -21.16 1.04
N THR A 112 -2.59 -20.26 1.32
CA THR A 112 -2.78 -19.08 2.16
C THR A 112 -2.39 -17.85 1.38
N ARG A 113 -3.01 -16.71 1.71
CA ARG A 113 -2.68 -15.42 1.16
C ARG A 113 -1.72 -14.66 2.06
N TYR A 114 -0.88 -13.85 1.44
CA TYR A 114 0.22 -13.16 2.08
C TYR A 114 0.09 -11.64 1.94
N LEU A 115 0.61 -10.94 2.93
CA LEU A 115 0.74 -9.49 2.98
C LEU A 115 1.96 -9.04 2.15
N LEU A 116 2.20 -7.72 2.10
CA LEU A 116 3.27 -7.12 1.27
C LEU A 116 4.68 -7.50 1.73
N ASP A 117 4.83 -7.74 3.02
CA ASP A 117 6.07 -8.19 3.68
C ASP A 117 6.32 -9.70 3.50
N GLY A 118 5.34 -10.45 2.99
CA GLY A 118 5.42 -11.91 2.89
C GLY A 118 4.93 -12.66 4.12
N SER A 119 4.36 -11.97 5.11
CA SER A 119 3.70 -12.61 6.25
C SER A 119 2.34 -13.18 5.83
N PRO A 120 1.90 -14.32 6.38
CA PRO A 120 0.56 -14.85 6.12
C PRO A 120 -0.49 -13.85 6.63
N ALA A 121 -1.51 -13.59 5.82
CA ALA A 121 -2.56 -12.65 6.20
C ALA A 121 -3.48 -13.26 7.26
N PRO A 122 -3.91 -12.48 8.27
CA PRO A 122 -4.75 -13.00 9.35
C PRO A 122 -6.20 -13.20 8.91
N GLY A 123 -6.84 -14.22 9.50
CA GLY A 123 -8.27 -14.52 9.38
C GLY A 123 -8.74 -14.72 7.93
N ASP A 124 -9.88 -14.13 7.60
CA ASP A 124 -10.52 -14.28 6.28
C ASP A 124 -9.72 -13.64 5.14
N ARG A 125 -8.75 -12.77 5.45
CA ARG A 125 -7.90 -12.15 4.42
C ARG A 125 -6.80 -13.08 3.93
N GLY A 126 -6.43 -14.08 4.75
CA GLY A 126 -5.45 -15.12 4.48
C GLY A 126 -6.05 -16.40 3.91
N THR A 127 -7.25 -16.73 4.34
CA THR A 127 -7.88 -18.00 3.99
C THR A 127 -8.28 -18.03 2.51
N VAL A 128 -7.87 -19.09 1.80
CA VAL A 128 -8.35 -19.39 0.45
C VAL A 128 -9.43 -20.46 0.57
N THR A 129 -10.65 -20.11 0.19
CA THR A 129 -11.79 -21.04 0.26
C THR A 129 -11.71 -22.09 -0.83
N ASP A 130 -12.39 -23.22 -0.62
CA ASP A 130 -12.48 -24.29 -1.61
C ASP A 130 -13.07 -23.78 -2.95
N ASP A 131 -14.07 -22.90 -2.88
CA ASP A 131 -14.66 -22.26 -4.07
C ASP A 131 -13.64 -21.41 -4.84
N GLU A 132 -12.81 -20.65 -4.12
CA GLU A 132 -11.73 -19.85 -4.73
C GLU A 132 -10.68 -20.76 -5.38
N ARG A 133 -10.30 -21.87 -4.74
CA ARG A 133 -9.38 -22.87 -5.33
C ARG A 133 -9.96 -23.49 -6.59
N GLN A 134 -11.20 -23.97 -6.53
CA GLN A 134 -11.88 -24.56 -7.69
C GLN A 134 -12.04 -23.56 -8.83
N HIS A 135 -12.34 -22.30 -8.53
CA HIS A 135 -12.39 -21.24 -9.53
C HIS A 135 -11.03 -21.02 -10.20
N ALA A 136 -9.94 -20.98 -9.44
CA ALA A 136 -8.59 -20.89 -9.99
C ALA A 136 -8.25 -22.08 -10.90
N GLN A 137 -8.61 -23.31 -10.50
CA GLN A 137 -8.44 -24.52 -11.31
C GLN A 137 -9.23 -24.43 -12.63
N ARG A 138 -10.48 -23.92 -12.61
CA ARG A 138 -11.26 -23.70 -13.84
C ARG A 138 -10.59 -22.71 -14.78
N LEU A 139 -10.03 -21.62 -14.24
CA LEU A 139 -9.31 -20.62 -15.04
C LEU A 139 -8.03 -21.18 -15.66
N LEU A 140 -7.29 -22.04 -14.94
CA LEU A 140 -6.11 -22.73 -15.48
C LEU A 140 -6.50 -23.68 -16.62
N LYS A 141 -7.53 -24.51 -16.45
CA LYS A 141 -8.02 -25.43 -17.49
C LYS A 141 -8.41 -24.70 -18.77
N ARG A 142 -9.02 -23.51 -18.67
CA ARG A 142 -9.38 -22.67 -19.83
C ARG A 142 -8.17 -22.14 -20.60
N ARG A 143 -7.01 -22.00 -19.96
CA ARG A 143 -5.77 -21.50 -20.58
C ARG A 143 -5.01 -22.59 -21.32
N VAL A 144 -5.00 -23.82 -20.79
CA VAL A 144 -4.33 -24.96 -21.44
C VAL A 144 -5.07 -25.43 -22.69
N LYS A 145 -6.39 -25.23 -22.74
CA LYS A 145 -7.24 -25.61 -23.89
C LYS A 145 -7.19 -24.62 -25.07
N LYS A 146 -6.40 -23.55 -24.99
CA LYS A 146 -6.33 -22.50 -26.01
C LYS A 146 -4.96 -22.51 -26.66
#